data_AF-A0A0K8U6P3-F1
#
_entry.id   AF-A0A0K8U6P3-F1
#
_cell.length_a   1.000
_cell.length_b   1.000
_cell.length_c   1.000
_cell.angle_alpha   90.00
_cell.angle_beta   90.00
_cell.angle_gamma   90.00
#
_symmetry.space_group_name_H-M   'P 1'
#
loop_
_entity.id
_entity.type
_entity.pdbx_description
1 polymer ?
#
loop_
_entity_poly.entity_id
_entity_poly.type
_entity_poly.pdbx_seq_one_letter_code
_entity_poly.pdbx_strand_id
1 'polypeptide(L)'
;MTKDYSSRKLERKQRRCETIIYNDVGIESSEMPTCFLAILNAGLSTGLTEESVLSNAIQYAPVQQVIMLPNKSYCFLKCHNVNNAERIYNNMHGRAGLEQRGGVVYLSYFKSLPMCKEENVWAKPLPEGLVLLPNFLTESEENMLLKAINLEDVEQSDLKHRRVKHFGYQFMYGENNVDPTKPLNEKIPNECDILWPRLKTELTKLGLPAWDWDVPDQLTVNIYEPGQGIPPHVDTHSAFLDPIFSLSLFGDVVMDFRRGSDRQPLKLLRRSMLVMSGASRYDWTHGITPRTLDIVPSETGLTVMPRQKRISLTFRRLRRGPCNCTFPTLCDSRINAQSNLAPVITDVVAAQLEEKNVHSVYDCIAPHFSETRHTPWPRVAEFLRSFRTGSVLLDIGCGNGKYLQCNNNALTIGCDRSSGLINACLERAKIIRENSSNLPNAFRCDCLHVPVRSQTVDGCISIAVIHHLATAERRLAAIREMARLLRLGGRALIYVWAKDQRANDNKKSAYLLQNKALNKKKDNR
;
A
#
# COMPACT_ATOMS: atom_id res chain seq x y z
N MET A 1 -27.19 -15.53 -32.22
CA MET A 1 -25.94 -16.33 -32.16
C MET A 1 -26.32 -17.79 -32.38
N THR A 2 -25.67 -18.50 -33.30
CA THR A 2 -25.95 -19.91 -33.58
C THR A 2 -25.53 -20.79 -32.38
N LYS A 3 -26.24 -21.92 -32.15
CA LYS A 3 -25.91 -22.90 -31.08
C LYS A 3 -24.45 -23.36 -31.15
N ASP A 4 -23.92 -23.54 -32.36
CA ASP A 4 -22.54 -24.00 -32.61
C ASP A 4 -21.46 -22.97 -32.17
N TYR A 5 -21.70 -21.67 -32.41
CA TYR A 5 -20.79 -20.61 -31.94
C TYR A 5 -20.75 -20.50 -30.40
N SER A 6 -21.90 -20.71 -29.75
CA SER A 6 -22.00 -20.71 -28.29
C SER A 6 -21.25 -21.89 -27.68
N SER A 7 -21.37 -23.09 -28.29
CA SER A 7 -20.70 -24.33 -27.86
C SER A 7 -19.17 -24.20 -27.91
N ARG A 8 -18.62 -23.78 -29.06
CA ARG A 8 -17.15 -23.62 -29.21
C ARG A 8 -16.56 -22.55 -28.27
N LYS A 9 -17.31 -21.49 -27.98
CA LYS A 9 -16.91 -20.45 -27.03
C LYS A 9 -16.88 -20.97 -25.60
N LEU A 10 -17.81 -21.86 -25.25
CA LEU A 10 -17.89 -22.53 -23.95
C LEU A 10 -16.66 -23.40 -23.72
N GLU A 11 -16.38 -24.29 -24.68
CA GLU A 11 -15.28 -25.25 -24.63
C GLU A 11 -13.90 -24.55 -24.56
N ARG A 12 -13.70 -23.49 -25.34
CA ARG A 12 -12.46 -22.70 -25.29
C ARG A 12 -12.23 -22.06 -23.91
N LYS A 13 -13.29 -21.60 -23.25
CA LYS A 13 -13.18 -21.00 -21.90
C LYS A 13 -12.92 -22.06 -20.85
N GLN A 14 -13.59 -23.21 -20.96
CA GLN A 14 -13.37 -24.37 -20.10
C GLN A 14 -11.90 -24.82 -20.14
N ARG A 15 -11.38 -25.16 -21.34
CA ARG A 15 -9.98 -25.59 -21.52
C ARG A 15 -8.97 -24.55 -21.01
N ARG A 16 -9.20 -23.26 -21.29
CA ARG A 16 -8.33 -22.19 -20.77
C ARG A 16 -8.24 -22.21 -19.24
N CYS A 17 -9.36 -22.45 -18.56
CA CYS A 17 -9.38 -22.48 -17.11
C CYS A 17 -8.76 -23.76 -16.55
N GLU A 18 -8.92 -24.89 -17.22
CA GLU A 18 -8.21 -26.14 -16.88
C GLU A 18 -6.70 -25.93 -16.95
N THR A 19 -6.19 -25.26 -17.99
CA THR A 19 -4.77 -24.89 -18.08
C THR A 19 -4.33 -23.98 -16.94
N ILE A 20 -5.17 -23.00 -16.55
CA ILE A 20 -4.87 -22.12 -15.40
C ILE A 20 -4.76 -22.95 -14.12
N ILE A 21 -5.72 -23.84 -13.86
CA ILE A 21 -5.73 -24.68 -12.67
C ILE A 21 -4.49 -25.62 -12.65
N TYR A 22 -4.15 -26.22 -13.78
CA TYR A 22 -2.95 -27.04 -13.89
C TYR A 22 -1.68 -26.25 -13.56
N ASN A 23 -1.52 -25.05 -14.13
CA ASN A 23 -0.36 -24.19 -13.85
C ASN A 23 -0.33 -23.70 -12.39
N ASP A 24 -1.50 -23.47 -11.79
CA ASP A 24 -1.63 -22.91 -10.45
C ASP A 24 -1.40 -23.94 -9.35
N VAL A 25 -1.92 -25.16 -9.50
CA VAL A 25 -1.93 -26.18 -8.42
C VAL A 25 -1.48 -27.57 -8.86
N GLY A 26 -1.17 -27.78 -10.14
CA GLY A 26 -0.59 -29.03 -10.66
C GLY A 26 -1.57 -30.20 -10.75
N ILE A 27 -2.88 -29.94 -10.77
CA ILE A 27 -3.90 -30.99 -10.89
C ILE A 27 -4.43 -31.07 -12.33
N GLU A 28 -4.68 -32.29 -12.79
CA GLU A 28 -5.14 -32.55 -14.15
C GLU A 28 -6.66 -32.63 -14.22
N SER A 29 -7.22 -32.05 -15.29
CA SER A 29 -8.63 -32.26 -15.65
C SER A 29 -8.87 -33.71 -16.09
N SER A 30 -10.12 -34.15 -15.99
CA SER A 30 -10.57 -35.46 -16.41
C SER A 30 -11.65 -35.31 -17.47
N GLU A 31 -11.53 -36.05 -18.58
CA GLU A 31 -12.59 -36.14 -19.59
C GLU A 31 -13.75 -37.02 -19.09
N MET A 32 -13.45 -38.00 -18.22
CA MET A 32 -14.45 -38.85 -17.59
C MET A 32 -14.98 -38.21 -16.30
N PRO A 33 -16.28 -38.36 -15.98
CA PRO A 33 -16.84 -37.87 -14.72
C PRO A 33 -16.11 -38.42 -13.50
N THR A 34 -15.81 -37.53 -12.56
CA THR A 34 -15.23 -37.87 -11.25
C THR A 34 -16.07 -37.24 -10.14
N CYS A 35 -15.79 -37.58 -8.88
CA CYS A 35 -16.42 -36.92 -7.73
C CYS A 35 -15.86 -35.50 -7.47
N PHE A 36 -14.88 -35.04 -8.24
CA PHE A 36 -14.22 -33.75 -8.07
C PHE A 36 -14.54 -32.82 -9.24
N LEU A 37 -15.18 -31.70 -8.92
CA LEU A 37 -15.51 -30.65 -9.88
C LEU A 37 -14.73 -29.40 -9.54
N ALA A 38 -14.29 -28.65 -10.55
CA ALA A 38 -13.97 -27.25 -10.38
C ALA A 38 -15.10 -26.39 -10.95
N ILE A 39 -15.49 -25.33 -10.21
CA ILE A 39 -16.35 -24.28 -10.73
C ILE A 39 -15.47 -23.07 -11.07
N LEU A 40 -15.41 -22.79 -12.36
CA LEU A 40 -14.63 -21.73 -12.95
C LEU A 40 -15.42 -20.42 -12.91
N ASN A 41 -14.70 -19.32 -12.68
CA ASN A 41 -15.27 -18.01 -12.32
C ASN A 41 -16.05 -18.04 -10.99
N ALA A 42 -15.80 -18.99 -10.10
CA ALA A 42 -16.48 -19.08 -8.81
C ALA A 42 -15.53 -19.17 -7.60
N GLY A 43 -14.46 -18.37 -7.60
CA GLY A 43 -13.50 -18.33 -6.49
C GLY A 43 -13.59 -17.07 -5.63
N LEU A 44 -12.79 -17.00 -4.57
CA LEU A 44 -12.77 -15.88 -3.61
C LEU A 44 -12.50 -14.53 -4.29
N SER A 45 -11.69 -14.49 -5.36
CA SER A 45 -11.39 -13.25 -6.08
C SER A 45 -12.59 -12.68 -6.83
N THR A 46 -13.64 -13.47 -7.03
CA THR A 46 -14.90 -13.03 -7.65
C THR A 46 -15.89 -12.44 -6.65
N GLY A 47 -15.58 -12.53 -5.35
CA GLY A 47 -16.44 -12.05 -4.26
C GLY A 47 -17.55 -13.01 -3.86
N LEU A 48 -17.59 -14.23 -4.42
CA LEU A 48 -18.57 -15.23 -4.04
C LEU A 48 -18.25 -15.86 -2.69
N THR A 49 -19.32 -16.09 -1.93
CA THR A 49 -19.26 -16.80 -0.66
C THR A 49 -19.35 -18.31 -0.90
N GLU A 50 -18.80 -19.06 0.04
CA GLU A 50 -18.95 -20.52 0.06
C GLU A 50 -20.43 -20.93 0.10
N GLU A 51 -21.25 -20.24 0.91
CA GLU A 51 -22.69 -20.47 1.02
C GLU A 51 -23.43 -20.24 -0.31
N SER A 52 -23.06 -19.22 -1.08
CA SER A 52 -23.64 -18.94 -2.40
C SER A 52 -23.29 -20.06 -3.39
N VAL A 53 -22.05 -20.55 -3.37
CA VAL A 53 -21.63 -21.70 -4.19
C VAL A 53 -22.37 -22.97 -3.77
N LEU A 54 -22.43 -23.25 -2.47
CA LEU A 54 -23.04 -24.45 -1.91
C LEU A 54 -24.55 -24.48 -2.16
N SER A 55 -25.27 -23.40 -1.83
CA SER A 55 -26.72 -23.28 -2.02
C SER A 55 -27.17 -23.46 -3.46
N ASN A 56 -26.34 -23.10 -4.44
CA ASN A 56 -26.61 -23.35 -5.85
C ASN A 56 -26.35 -24.80 -6.26
N ALA A 57 -25.30 -25.44 -5.72
CA ALA A 57 -24.95 -26.81 -6.05
C ALA A 57 -25.90 -27.84 -5.41
N ILE A 58 -26.29 -27.63 -4.14
CA ILE A 58 -27.14 -28.55 -3.37
C ILE A 58 -28.57 -28.66 -3.91
N GLN A 59 -29.03 -27.69 -4.71
CA GLN A 59 -30.30 -27.77 -5.44
C GLN A 59 -30.33 -28.97 -6.41
N TYR A 60 -29.18 -29.46 -6.85
CA TYR A 60 -29.07 -30.54 -7.84
C TYR A 60 -28.55 -31.86 -7.24
N ALA A 61 -27.59 -31.79 -6.31
CA ALA A 61 -27.11 -32.97 -5.58
C ALA A 61 -26.34 -32.61 -4.29
N PRO A 62 -26.26 -33.51 -3.29
CA PRO A 62 -25.49 -33.28 -2.07
C PRO A 62 -23.98 -33.11 -2.32
N VAL A 63 -23.41 -32.02 -1.81
CA VAL A 63 -21.97 -31.71 -1.85
C VAL A 63 -21.33 -32.07 -0.51
N GLN A 64 -20.20 -32.75 -0.55
CA GLN A 64 -19.44 -33.13 0.65
C GLN A 64 -18.58 -31.97 1.16
N GLN A 65 -17.93 -31.23 0.25
CA GLN A 65 -17.02 -30.15 0.62
C GLN A 65 -16.88 -29.14 -0.52
N VAL A 66 -16.74 -27.86 -0.16
CA VAL A 66 -16.30 -26.79 -1.06
C VAL A 66 -14.89 -26.39 -0.67
N ILE A 67 -14.00 -26.21 -1.65
CA ILE A 67 -12.63 -25.74 -1.43
C ILE A 67 -12.44 -24.45 -2.23
N MET A 68 -12.28 -23.34 -1.53
CA MET A 68 -11.98 -22.04 -2.12
C MET A 68 -10.54 -21.62 -1.80
N LEU A 69 -9.76 -21.31 -2.83
CA LEU A 69 -8.35 -20.95 -2.67
C LEU A 69 -8.15 -19.41 -2.67
N PRO A 70 -7.24 -18.86 -1.83
CA PRO A 70 -6.91 -17.45 -1.82
C PRO A 70 -6.51 -16.92 -3.20
N ASN A 71 -6.97 -15.72 -3.55
CA ASN A 71 -6.64 -15.04 -4.81
C ASN A 71 -7.01 -15.79 -6.11
N LYS A 72 -7.75 -16.92 -6.03
CA LYS A 72 -8.19 -17.68 -7.20
C LYS A 72 -9.61 -17.32 -7.61
N SER A 73 -9.85 -17.37 -8.92
CA SER A 73 -11.16 -17.11 -9.54
C SER A 73 -11.96 -18.39 -9.75
N TYR A 74 -11.54 -19.52 -9.17
CA TYR A 74 -12.20 -20.81 -9.24
C TYR A 74 -12.25 -21.44 -7.84
N CYS A 75 -13.16 -22.39 -7.65
CA CYS A 75 -13.25 -23.22 -6.47
C CYS A 75 -13.43 -24.69 -6.87
N PHE A 76 -13.32 -25.60 -5.90
CA PHE A 76 -13.57 -27.02 -6.10
C PHE A 76 -14.76 -27.49 -5.28
N LEU A 77 -15.47 -28.49 -5.81
CA LEU A 77 -16.47 -29.27 -5.10
C LEU A 77 -15.99 -30.71 -4.99
N LYS A 78 -16.16 -31.30 -3.80
CA LYS A 78 -16.13 -32.73 -3.59
C LYS A 78 -17.56 -33.23 -3.45
N CYS A 79 -17.96 -34.17 -4.30
CA CYS A 79 -19.27 -34.81 -4.24
C CYS A 79 -19.16 -36.18 -3.58
N HIS A 80 -20.27 -36.71 -3.04
CA HIS A 80 -20.30 -38.02 -2.39
C HIS A 80 -20.04 -39.18 -3.37
N ASN A 81 -20.45 -39.02 -4.62
CA ASN A 81 -20.25 -39.98 -5.70
C ASN A 81 -20.27 -39.29 -7.06
N VAL A 82 -19.88 -40.01 -8.11
CA VAL A 82 -19.79 -39.49 -9.49
C VAL A 82 -21.16 -39.02 -10.01
N ASN A 83 -22.24 -39.76 -9.73
CA ASN A 83 -23.59 -39.39 -10.17
C ASN A 83 -24.05 -38.04 -9.59
N ASN A 84 -23.67 -37.70 -8.36
CA ASN A 84 -23.92 -36.37 -7.79
C ASN A 84 -23.16 -35.28 -8.53
N ALA A 85 -21.88 -35.52 -8.87
CA ALA A 85 -21.09 -34.58 -9.65
C ALA A 85 -21.67 -34.36 -11.05
N GLU A 86 -22.12 -35.43 -11.74
CA GLU A 86 -22.75 -35.32 -13.06
C GLU A 86 -24.03 -34.49 -13.03
N ARG A 87 -24.88 -34.68 -12.02
CA ARG A 87 -26.11 -33.88 -11.84
C ARG A 87 -25.79 -32.39 -11.67
N ILE A 88 -24.78 -32.06 -10.89
CA ILE A 88 -24.32 -30.68 -10.68
C ILE A 88 -23.75 -30.12 -12.00
N TYR A 89 -22.87 -30.87 -12.67
CA TYR A 89 -22.27 -30.47 -13.95
C TYR A 89 -23.34 -30.16 -15.00
N ASN A 90 -24.28 -31.08 -15.24
CA ASN A 90 -25.30 -30.95 -16.28
C ASN A 90 -26.26 -29.77 -16.05
N ASN A 91 -26.44 -29.36 -14.80
CA ASN A 91 -27.34 -28.28 -14.44
C ASN A 91 -26.66 -26.92 -14.22
N MET A 92 -25.37 -26.88 -13.92
CA MET A 92 -24.65 -25.62 -13.69
C MET A 92 -23.72 -25.23 -14.85
N HIS A 93 -23.15 -26.19 -15.57
CA HIS A 93 -22.17 -25.92 -16.62
C HIS A 93 -22.76 -25.03 -17.72
N GLY A 94 -22.11 -23.89 -17.96
CA GLY A 94 -22.51 -22.95 -19.01
C GLY A 94 -23.78 -22.14 -18.70
N ARG A 95 -24.31 -22.22 -17.48
CA ARG A 95 -25.46 -21.42 -17.04
C ARG A 95 -25.00 -20.16 -16.28
N ALA A 96 -25.83 -19.13 -16.32
CA ALA A 96 -25.71 -17.98 -15.41
C ALA A 96 -26.42 -18.34 -14.10
N GLY A 97 -25.86 -18.01 -12.94
CA GLY A 97 -26.57 -18.38 -11.69
C GLY A 97 -25.95 -18.06 -10.34
N LEU A 98 -24.64 -17.87 -10.23
CA LEU A 98 -24.03 -17.63 -8.90
C LEU A 98 -24.07 -16.16 -8.47
N GLU A 99 -25.18 -15.43 -8.64
CA GLU A 99 -25.32 -14.00 -8.22
C GLU A 99 -24.37 -12.98 -8.91
N GLN A 100 -23.53 -13.42 -9.85
CA GLN A 100 -22.53 -12.58 -10.53
C GLN A 100 -23.09 -11.68 -11.63
N ARG A 101 -24.08 -10.81 -11.41
CA ARG A 101 -24.58 -9.86 -12.45
C ARG A 101 -24.73 -10.47 -13.87
N GLY A 102 -25.19 -11.72 -13.98
CA GLY A 102 -25.32 -12.46 -15.25
C GLY A 102 -24.07 -13.22 -15.74
N GLY A 103 -23.04 -13.41 -14.91
CA GLY A 103 -21.84 -14.19 -15.20
C GLY A 103 -22.14 -15.68 -15.38
N VAL A 104 -21.58 -16.27 -16.43
CA VAL A 104 -21.69 -17.70 -16.73
C VAL A 104 -20.58 -18.47 -16.01
N VAL A 105 -20.97 -19.54 -15.32
CA VAL A 105 -20.04 -20.47 -14.68
C VAL A 105 -19.70 -21.62 -15.61
N TYR A 106 -18.48 -22.09 -15.53
CA TYR A 106 -18.02 -23.24 -16.30
C TYR A 106 -17.55 -24.30 -15.32
N LEU A 107 -17.91 -25.55 -15.55
CA LEU A 107 -17.49 -26.66 -14.70
C LEU A 107 -16.58 -27.59 -15.48
N SER A 108 -15.64 -28.22 -14.80
CA SER A 108 -14.79 -29.30 -15.35
C SER A 108 -14.56 -30.35 -14.28
N TYR A 109 -14.43 -31.62 -14.68
CA TYR A 109 -14.03 -32.70 -13.79
C TYR A 109 -12.51 -32.70 -13.61
N PHE A 110 -12.06 -33.12 -12.43
CA PHE A 110 -10.64 -33.22 -12.09
C PHE A 110 -10.31 -34.58 -11.49
N LYS A 111 -9.07 -35.02 -11.64
CA LYS A 111 -8.62 -36.32 -11.11
C LYS A 111 -8.43 -36.30 -9.58
N SER A 112 -8.17 -35.14 -9.00
CA SER A 112 -7.93 -34.96 -7.57
C SER A 112 -8.25 -33.53 -7.12
N LEU A 113 -8.31 -33.31 -5.81
CA LEU A 113 -8.38 -31.97 -5.21
C LEU A 113 -6.97 -31.42 -4.98
N PRO A 114 -6.79 -30.09 -4.98
CA PRO A 114 -5.49 -29.50 -4.70
C PRO A 114 -5.02 -29.86 -3.29
N MET A 115 -3.75 -30.25 -3.15
CA MET A 115 -3.10 -30.24 -1.85
C MET A 115 -2.91 -28.77 -1.45
N CYS A 116 -3.46 -28.36 -0.31
CA CYS A 116 -3.24 -27.00 0.21
C CYS A 116 -1.74 -26.81 0.50
N LYS A 117 -1.01 -26.21 -0.46
CA LYS A 117 0.41 -25.88 -0.32
C LYS A 117 0.65 -24.56 0.39
N GLU A 118 -0.38 -23.70 0.47
CA GLU A 118 -0.27 -22.40 1.13
C GLU A 118 -0.38 -22.55 2.66
N GLU A 119 0.53 -21.89 3.36
CA GLU A 119 0.52 -21.82 4.81
C GLU A 119 -0.78 -21.13 5.28
N ASN A 120 -1.59 -21.82 6.08
CA ASN A 120 -2.83 -21.25 6.58
C ASN A 120 -2.52 -20.16 7.61
N VAL A 121 -2.46 -18.91 7.15
CA VAL A 121 -2.21 -17.73 7.99
C VAL A 121 -3.21 -17.56 9.13
N TRP A 122 -4.40 -18.15 9.02
CA TRP A 122 -5.41 -18.11 10.09
C TRP A 122 -5.18 -19.13 11.20
N ALA A 123 -4.40 -20.19 10.93
CA ALA A 123 -4.07 -21.22 11.91
C ALA A 123 -2.85 -20.85 12.77
N LYS A 124 -2.10 -19.80 12.41
CA LYS A 124 -0.98 -19.30 13.20
C LYS A 124 -1.49 -18.69 14.51
N PRO A 125 -0.74 -18.81 15.62
CA PRO A 125 -1.13 -18.22 16.90
C PRO A 125 -1.18 -16.69 16.80
N LEU A 126 -2.06 -16.06 17.58
CA LEU A 126 -2.10 -14.62 17.69
C LEU A 126 -0.80 -14.07 18.32
N PRO A 127 -0.38 -12.83 17.97
CA PRO A 127 0.72 -12.15 18.63
C PRO A 127 0.55 -12.18 20.15
N GLU A 128 1.66 -12.34 20.86
CA GLU A 128 1.67 -12.30 22.33
C GLU A 128 1.08 -10.97 22.83
N GLY A 129 0.18 -11.07 23.82
CA GLY A 129 -0.55 -9.94 24.39
C GLY A 129 -1.71 -9.41 23.54
N LEU A 130 -2.02 -10.04 22.40
CA LEU A 130 -3.21 -9.74 21.61
C LEU A 130 -4.40 -10.59 22.06
N VAL A 131 -5.49 -9.95 22.47
CA VAL A 131 -6.71 -10.64 22.93
C VAL A 131 -7.94 -10.02 22.29
N LEU A 132 -8.83 -10.86 21.76
CA LEU A 132 -10.14 -10.44 21.27
C LEU A 132 -11.22 -10.99 22.20
N LEU A 133 -11.99 -10.10 22.83
CA LEU A 133 -13.16 -10.44 23.63
C LEU A 133 -14.41 -10.29 22.76
N PRO A 134 -14.97 -11.39 22.21
CA PRO A 134 -16.19 -11.34 21.41
C PRO A 134 -17.40 -11.02 22.28
N ASN A 135 -18.45 -10.45 21.69
CA ASN A 135 -19.72 -10.14 22.39
C ASN A 135 -19.52 -9.35 23.70
N PHE A 136 -18.51 -8.48 23.72
CA PHE A 136 -18.18 -7.65 24.88
C PHE A 136 -19.30 -6.67 25.22
N LEU A 137 -20.09 -6.27 24.22
CA LEU A 137 -21.27 -5.42 24.38
C LEU A 137 -22.56 -6.14 23.99
N THR A 138 -23.64 -5.74 24.66
CA THR A 138 -25.01 -5.95 24.18
C THR A 138 -25.37 -4.95 23.08
N GLU A 139 -26.44 -5.19 22.33
CA GLU A 139 -26.91 -4.26 21.30
C GLU A 139 -27.39 -2.93 21.87
N SER A 140 -28.00 -2.96 23.06
CA SER A 140 -28.44 -1.75 23.76
C SER A 140 -27.25 -0.86 24.15
N GLU A 141 -26.16 -1.46 24.64
CA GLU A 141 -24.94 -0.74 25.00
C GLU A 141 -24.24 -0.17 23.77
N GLU A 142 -24.16 -0.92 22.66
CA GLU A 142 -23.64 -0.39 21.40
C GLU A 142 -24.43 0.85 20.94
N ASN A 143 -25.75 0.79 20.97
CA ASN A 143 -26.60 1.93 20.61
C ASN A 143 -26.43 3.13 21.55
N MET A 144 -26.26 2.89 22.85
CA MET A 144 -25.98 3.93 23.84
C MET A 144 -24.66 4.66 23.52
N LEU A 145 -23.58 3.91 23.30
CA LEU A 145 -22.27 4.48 22.98
C LEU A 145 -22.29 5.27 21.67
N LEU A 146 -22.97 4.75 20.64
CA LEU A 146 -23.10 5.43 19.35
C LEU A 146 -23.81 6.79 19.47
N LYS A 147 -24.82 6.89 20.34
CA LYS A 147 -25.50 8.16 20.64
C LYS A 147 -24.57 9.12 21.38
N ALA A 148 -23.85 8.63 22.39
CA ALA A 148 -22.94 9.45 23.21
C ALA A 148 -21.80 10.08 22.40
N ILE A 149 -21.30 9.40 21.36
CA ILE A 149 -20.23 9.91 20.50
C ILE A 149 -20.69 11.06 19.59
N ASN A 150 -21.99 11.09 19.28
CA ASN A 150 -22.62 11.92 18.26
C ASN A 150 -21.88 11.91 16.90
N LEU A 151 -22.22 10.94 16.05
CA LEU A 151 -21.56 10.74 14.76
C LEU A 151 -21.81 11.85 13.73
N GLU A 152 -22.82 12.70 13.95
CA GLU A 152 -23.16 13.81 13.05
C GLU A 152 -22.15 14.97 13.19
N ASP A 153 -21.57 15.15 14.37
CA ASP A 153 -20.54 16.16 14.66
C ASP A 153 -19.14 15.75 14.18
N VAL A 154 -19.00 14.60 13.52
CA VAL A 154 -17.69 14.14 13.02
C VAL A 154 -17.39 14.88 11.71
N GLU A 155 -16.72 16.02 11.82
CA GLU A 155 -16.22 16.78 10.69
C GLU A 155 -15.35 15.91 9.76
N GLN A 156 -15.34 16.24 8.46
CA GLN A 156 -14.42 15.64 7.51
C GLN A 156 -12.99 16.08 7.84
N SER A 157 -12.31 15.33 8.70
CA SER A 157 -10.87 15.49 8.95
C SER A 157 -10.06 15.34 7.64
N ASP A 158 -8.95 16.06 7.49
CA ASP A 158 -8.01 16.05 6.35
C ASP A 158 -7.40 14.68 5.98
N LEU A 159 -7.75 13.61 6.70
CA LEU A 159 -7.39 12.25 6.40
C LEU A 159 -8.18 11.74 5.18
N LYS A 160 -7.47 11.62 4.06
CA LYS A 160 -7.96 11.24 2.72
C LYS A 160 -8.89 10.01 2.61
N HIS A 161 -9.01 9.17 3.65
CA HIS A 161 -9.61 7.85 3.55
C HIS A 161 -10.51 7.41 4.72
N ARG A 162 -10.72 8.21 5.77
CA ARG A 162 -11.65 7.88 6.87
C ARG A 162 -12.00 9.13 7.67
N ARG A 163 -13.14 9.12 8.36
CA ARG A 163 -13.50 10.19 9.30
C ARG A 163 -12.98 9.85 10.70
N VAL A 164 -12.49 10.86 11.41
CA VAL A 164 -11.96 10.68 12.77
C VAL A 164 -12.45 11.77 13.71
N LYS A 165 -12.75 11.40 14.95
CA LYS A 165 -13.05 12.31 16.07
C LYS A 165 -12.20 11.91 17.29
N HIS A 166 -11.81 12.88 18.10
CA HIS A 166 -10.97 12.68 19.28
C HIS A 166 -11.65 13.22 20.54
N PHE A 167 -11.46 12.52 21.65
CA PHE A 167 -11.88 12.95 22.98
C PHE A 167 -10.69 12.88 23.95
N GLY A 168 -10.70 13.74 24.95
CA GLY A 168 -9.63 13.91 25.94
C GLY A 168 -8.43 14.65 25.38
N TYR A 169 -7.80 14.11 24.34
CA TYR A 169 -6.68 14.75 23.65
C TYR A 169 -6.72 14.51 22.14
N GLN A 170 -6.31 15.51 21.37
CA GLN A 170 -6.22 15.44 19.91
C GLN A 170 -4.98 14.66 19.49
N PHE A 171 -5.14 13.76 18.52
CA PHE A 171 -4.01 13.10 17.87
C PHE A 171 -3.49 13.95 16.72
N MET A 172 -2.23 14.36 16.79
CA MET A 172 -1.56 15.19 15.79
C MET A 172 -0.91 14.30 14.72
N TYR A 173 -1.61 14.08 13.61
CA TYR A 173 -1.18 13.15 12.56
C TYR A 173 0.15 13.50 11.88
N GLY A 174 0.52 14.79 11.80
CA GLY A 174 1.80 15.22 11.23
C GLY A 174 3.01 14.81 12.07
N GLU A 175 2.83 14.79 13.39
CA GLU A 175 3.86 14.42 14.37
C GLU A 175 3.71 12.98 14.87
N ASN A 176 2.60 12.33 14.49
CA ASN A 176 2.16 11.03 14.99
C ASN A 176 2.19 10.98 16.52
N ASN A 177 1.73 12.04 17.20
CA ASN A 177 1.81 12.16 18.65
C ASN A 177 0.60 12.92 19.24
N VAL A 178 0.57 13.06 20.55
CA VAL A 178 -0.41 13.85 21.31
C VAL A 178 0.36 14.86 22.14
N ASP A 179 -0.17 16.08 22.27
CA ASP A 179 0.38 17.10 23.17
C ASP A 179 -0.27 16.95 24.56
N PRO A 180 0.45 16.44 25.59
CA PRO A 180 -0.12 16.22 26.92
C PRO A 180 -0.46 17.54 27.64
N THR A 181 -0.01 18.68 27.12
CA THR A 181 -0.27 20.02 27.70
C THR A 181 -1.55 20.66 27.18
N LYS A 182 -2.17 20.09 26.14
CA LYS A 182 -3.36 20.64 25.47
C LYS A 182 -4.51 19.62 25.44
N PRO A 183 -5.18 19.40 26.57
CA PRO A 183 -6.40 18.59 26.59
C PRO A 183 -7.52 19.27 25.80
N LEU A 184 -8.37 18.46 25.18
CA LEU A 184 -9.61 18.90 24.54
C LEU A 184 -10.68 19.19 25.60
N ASN A 185 -11.61 20.09 25.27
CA ASN A 185 -12.80 20.34 26.09
C ASN A 185 -13.73 19.12 26.10
N GLU A 186 -13.83 18.41 24.97
CA GLU A 186 -14.59 17.17 24.86
C GLU A 186 -13.85 16.02 25.55
N LYS A 187 -14.36 15.62 26.73
CA LYS A 187 -13.86 14.45 27.46
C LYS A 187 -14.46 13.16 26.93
N ILE A 188 -13.85 12.03 27.27
CA ILE A 188 -14.43 10.71 26.95
C ILE A 188 -15.84 10.64 27.58
N PRO A 189 -16.89 10.25 26.82
CA PRO A 189 -18.24 10.16 27.35
C PRO A 189 -18.34 9.17 28.52
N ASN A 190 -19.08 9.55 29.58
CA ASN A 190 -19.24 8.73 30.80
C ASN A 190 -19.94 7.39 30.52
N GLU A 191 -20.69 7.30 29.41
CA GLU A 191 -21.30 6.05 28.93
C GLU A 191 -20.24 4.97 28.65
N CYS A 192 -18.98 5.36 28.37
CA CYS A 192 -17.87 4.41 28.24
C CYS A 192 -17.40 3.80 29.57
N ASP A 193 -17.83 4.31 30.73
CA ASP A 193 -17.33 3.84 32.02
C ASP A 193 -17.79 2.42 32.37
N ILE A 194 -18.87 1.96 31.74
CA ILE A 194 -19.35 0.57 31.87
C ILE A 194 -18.32 -0.46 31.36
N LEU A 195 -17.39 -0.03 30.50
CA LEU A 195 -16.42 -0.92 29.85
C LEU A 195 -15.34 -1.37 30.83
N TRP A 196 -14.89 -0.52 31.75
CA TRP A 196 -13.67 -0.74 32.52
C TRP A 196 -13.79 -1.85 33.57
N PRO A 197 -14.85 -1.91 34.41
CA PRO A 197 -15.03 -3.01 35.36
C PRO A 197 -15.19 -4.37 34.66
N ARG A 198 -15.90 -4.39 33.53
CA ARG A 198 -16.10 -5.58 32.71
C ARG A 198 -14.77 -6.06 32.13
N LEU A 199 -13.98 -5.14 31.57
CA LEU A 199 -12.67 -5.45 30.98
C LEU A 199 -11.68 -6.01 32.02
N LYS A 200 -11.60 -5.38 33.20
CA LYS A 200 -10.77 -5.89 34.31
C LYS A 200 -11.18 -7.32 34.71
N THR A 201 -12.48 -7.59 34.76
CA THR A 201 -13.02 -8.92 35.11
C THR A 201 -12.66 -9.96 34.04
N GLU A 202 -12.88 -9.67 32.76
CA GLU A 202 -12.58 -10.59 31.65
C GLU A 202 -11.08 -10.88 31.52
N LEU A 203 -10.22 -9.87 31.68
CA LEU A 203 -8.77 -10.07 31.61
C LEU A 203 -8.23 -10.84 32.82
N THR A 204 -8.83 -10.67 34.00
CA THR A 204 -8.50 -11.46 35.19
C THR A 204 -8.84 -12.94 34.99
N LYS A 205 -10.01 -13.26 34.39
CA LYS A 205 -10.39 -14.64 34.05
C LYS A 205 -9.41 -15.30 33.08
N LEU A 206 -8.80 -14.51 32.19
CA LEU A 206 -7.78 -14.97 31.24
C LEU A 206 -6.38 -15.08 31.85
N GLY A 207 -6.20 -14.75 33.13
CA GLY A 207 -4.91 -14.81 33.82
C GLY A 207 -3.89 -13.78 33.32
N LEU A 208 -4.36 -12.69 32.71
CA LEU A 208 -3.49 -11.64 32.18
C LEU A 208 -3.10 -10.66 33.30
N PRO A 209 -1.89 -10.09 33.24
CA PRO A 209 -1.42 -9.16 34.27
C PRO A 209 -2.32 -7.92 34.33
N ALA A 210 -2.53 -7.42 35.55
CA ALA A 210 -3.13 -6.11 35.75
C ALA A 210 -2.22 -5.01 35.19
N TRP A 211 -2.82 -3.90 34.77
CA TRP A 211 -2.09 -2.72 34.29
C TRP A 211 -2.22 -1.55 35.27
N ASP A 212 -1.27 -0.62 35.23
CA ASP A 212 -1.03 0.38 36.29
C ASP A 212 -1.96 1.61 36.26
N TRP A 213 -3.11 1.53 35.58
CA TRP A 213 -4.02 2.68 35.45
C TRP A 213 -5.49 2.25 35.33
N ASP A 214 -6.39 3.08 35.86
CA ASP A 214 -7.81 2.71 35.96
C ASP A 214 -8.62 2.93 34.69
N VAL A 215 -8.57 4.15 34.14
CA VAL A 215 -9.38 4.57 32.98
C VAL A 215 -8.54 5.31 31.93
N PRO A 216 -8.89 5.17 30.64
CA PRO A 216 -8.20 5.88 29.57
C PRO A 216 -8.49 7.38 29.67
N ASP A 217 -7.57 8.19 29.16
CA ASP A 217 -7.71 9.65 29.08
C ASP A 217 -7.70 10.15 27.63
N GLN A 218 -7.56 9.25 26.65
CA GLN A 218 -7.65 9.55 25.22
C GLN A 218 -8.54 8.52 24.50
N LEU A 219 -9.44 9.01 23.66
CA LEU A 219 -10.26 8.19 22.78
C LEU A 219 -10.17 8.72 21.34
N THR A 220 -9.90 7.81 20.40
CA THR A 220 -10.00 8.06 18.96
C THR A 220 -11.15 7.26 18.36
N VAL A 221 -12.12 7.95 17.77
CA VAL A 221 -13.24 7.35 17.03
C VAL A 221 -12.91 7.34 15.55
N ASN A 222 -12.78 6.16 14.96
CA ASN A 222 -12.56 6.01 13.52
C ASN A 222 -13.82 5.47 12.83
N ILE A 223 -14.26 6.10 11.75
CA ILE A 223 -15.39 5.66 10.92
C ILE A 223 -14.87 5.24 9.56
N TYR A 224 -15.11 3.98 9.20
CA TYR A 224 -14.71 3.36 7.95
C TYR A 224 -15.93 3.00 7.11
N GLU A 225 -16.01 3.54 5.91
CA GLU A 225 -16.93 3.07 4.87
C GLU A 225 -16.31 1.88 4.09
N PRO A 226 -17.11 1.01 3.44
CA PRO A 226 -16.58 -0.08 2.63
C PRO A 226 -15.54 0.41 1.58
N GLY A 227 -14.37 -0.23 1.53
CA GLY A 227 -13.25 0.19 0.69
C GLY A 227 -12.21 1.04 1.41
N GLN A 228 -12.55 1.62 2.57
CA GLN A 228 -11.63 2.40 3.39
C GLN A 228 -10.78 1.51 4.31
N GLY A 229 -9.71 2.08 4.85
CA GLY A 229 -8.76 1.38 5.69
C GLY A 229 -7.79 2.31 6.41
N ILE A 230 -6.84 1.72 7.12
CA ILE A 230 -5.74 2.41 7.77
C ILE A 230 -4.43 1.68 7.43
N PRO A 231 -3.39 2.38 6.94
CA PRO A 231 -2.11 1.76 6.67
C PRO A 231 -1.53 1.04 7.90
N PRO A 232 -0.69 0.01 7.71
CA PRO A 232 0.04 -0.61 8.81
C PRO A 232 0.84 0.44 9.59
N HIS A 233 0.64 0.49 10.91
CA HIS A 233 1.33 1.40 11.82
C HIS A 233 1.43 0.78 13.21
N VAL A 234 2.22 1.39 14.08
CA VAL A 234 2.25 1.13 15.52
C VAL A 234 1.80 2.40 16.23
N ASP A 235 1.07 2.25 17.34
CA ASP A 235 0.72 3.40 18.17
C ASP A 235 1.97 3.91 18.89
N THR A 236 2.21 5.21 18.82
CA THR A 236 3.43 5.86 19.30
C THR A 236 3.75 5.47 20.75
N HIS A 237 4.98 4.98 20.95
CA HIS A 237 5.38 4.37 22.21
C HIS A 237 5.53 5.43 23.31
N SER A 238 6.05 6.61 22.96
CA SER A 238 6.16 7.75 23.88
C SER A 238 4.83 8.41 24.22
N ALA A 239 3.82 8.26 23.36
CA ALA A 239 2.54 8.95 23.51
C ALA A 239 1.61 8.24 24.49
N PHE A 240 1.61 6.90 24.47
CA PHE A 240 0.64 6.09 25.20
C PHE A 240 1.32 5.04 26.08
N LEU A 241 0.61 4.60 27.12
CA LEU A 241 1.00 3.47 27.97
C LEU A 241 0.56 2.15 27.34
N ASP A 242 0.91 1.05 28.00
CA ASP A 242 0.31 -0.26 27.78
C ASP A 242 -0.85 -0.45 28.77
N PRO A 243 -1.92 -1.19 28.44
CA PRO A 243 -2.32 -1.67 27.10
C PRO A 243 -3.09 -0.62 26.27
N ILE A 244 -3.45 -0.97 25.04
CA ILE A 244 -4.36 -0.20 24.17
C ILE A 244 -5.61 -1.02 23.89
N PHE A 245 -6.78 -0.38 23.94
CA PHE A 245 -8.07 -1.03 23.73
C PHE A 245 -8.76 -0.51 22.47
N SER A 246 -9.38 -1.39 21.70
CA SER A 246 -10.11 -1.02 20.48
C SER A 246 -11.44 -1.76 20.41
N LEU A 247 -12.51 -1.04 20.67
CA LEU A 247 -13.88 -1.54 20.62
C LEU A 247 -14.42 -1.40 19.19
N SER A 248 -14.94 -2.49 18.62
CA SER A 248 -15.49 -2.52 17.26
C SER A 248 -17.01 -2.48 17.26
N LEU A 249 -17.61 -1.53 16.54
CA LEU A 249 -19.05 -1.30 16.44
C LEU A 249 -19.53 -1.36 14.98
N PHE A 250 -20.83 -1.58 14.78
CA PHE A 250 -21.54 -1.78 13.51
C PHE A 250 -21.12 -2.99 12.66
N GLY A 251 -19.89 -2.99 12.15
CA GLY A 251 -19.47 -3.93 11.10
C GLY A 251 -18.19 -4.66 11.45
N ASP A 252 -18.12 -5.93 11.03
CA ASP A 252 -16.91 -6.75 11.11
C ASP A 252 -15.83 -6.26 10.14
N VAL A 253 -14.56 -6.52 10.47
CA VAL A 253 -13.44 -6.25 9.56
C VAL A 253 -12.26 -7.18 9.85
N VAL A 254 -11.43 -7.43 8.85
CA VAL A 254 -10.10 -8.03 9.08
C VAL A 254 -9.05 -6.95 9.30
N MET A 255 -8.40 -7.01 10.46
CA MET A 255 -7.19 -6.25 10.79
C MET A 255 -5.97 -7.15 10.57
N ASP A 256 -4.97 -6.63 9.86
CA ASP A 256 -3.72 -7.31 9.58
C ASP A 256 -2.67 -6.88 10.61
N PHE A 257 -2.10 -7.83 11.35
CA PHE A 257 -0.93 -7.65 12.21
C PHE A 257 0.33 -8.14 11.48
N ARG A 258 1.42 -7.39 11.55
CA ARG A 258 2.68 -7.73 10.87
C ARG A 258 3.92 -7.46 11.73
N ARG A 259 4.88 -8.38 11.65
CA ARG A 259 6.24 -8.25 12.22
C ARG A 259 7.25 -8.91 11.30
N GLY A 260 8.10 -8.12 10.64
CA GLY A 260 9.02 -8.65 9.63
C GLY A 260 8.26 -9.34 8.48
N SER A 261 8.57 -10.61 8.23
CA SER A 261 7.84 -11.48 7.28
C SER A 261 6.55 -12.07 7.85
N ASP A 262 6.35 -12.04 9.17
CA ASP A 262 5.16 -12.61 9.80
C ASP A 262 3.95 -11.73 9.55
N ARG A 263 2.84 -12.39 9.22
CA ARG A 263 1.53 -11.76 9.04
C ARG A 263 0.47 -12.61 9.72
N GLN A 264 -0.27 -11.97 10.63
CA GLN A 264 -1.44 -12.56 11.28
C GLN A 264 -2.68 -11.72 11.01
N PRO A 265 -3.64 -12.21 10.19
CA PRO A 265 -4.94 -11.58 10.10
C PRO A 265 -5.78 -11.89 11.34
N LEU A 266 -6.56 -10.93 11.82
CA LEU A 266 -7.55 -11.09 12.88
C LEU A 266 -8.89 -10.54 12.42
N LYS A 267 -9.94 -11.38 12.48
CA LYS A 267 -11.32 -10.95 12.25
C LYS A 267 -11.83 -10.24 13.50
N LEU A 268 -11.99 -8.93 13.42
CA LEU A 268 -12.61 -8.12 14.46
C LEU A 268 -14.12 -8.17 14.29
N LEU A 269 -14.81 -8.70 15.29
CA LEU A 269 -16.26 -8.85 15.30
C LEU A 269 -16.93 -7.56 15.78
N ARG A 270 -18.13 -7.27 15.29
CA ARG A 270 -19.02 -6.27 15.89
C ARG A 270 -19.22 -6.57 17.39
N ARG A 271 -19.30 -5.52 18.22
CA ARG A 271 -19.43 -5.57 19.68
C ARG A 271 -18.28 -6.32 20.39
N SER A 272 -17.10 -6.39 19.77
CA SER A 272 -15.92 -7.00 20.38
C SER A 272 -14.93 -5.97 20.88
N MET A 273 -14.24 -6.30 21.98
CA MET A 273 -13.14 -5.51 22.52
C MET A 273 -11.82 -6.18 22.15
N LEU A 274 -10.99 -5.48 21.38
CA LEU A 274 -9.61 -5.88 21.12
C LEU A 274 -8.69 -5.26 22.17
N VAL A 275 -7.83 -6.08 22.77
CA VAL A 275 -6.79 -5.66 23.70
C VAL A 275 -5.44 -5.92 23.06
N MET A 276 -4.62 -4.87 22.98
CA MET A 276 -3.25 -4.94 22.52
C MET A 276 -2.34 -4.60 23.69
N SER A 277 -1.59 -5.58 24.16
CA SER A 277 -0.58 -5.46 25.22
C SER A 277 0.75 -6.06 24.78
N GLY A 278 1.85 -5.61 25.40
CA GLY A 278 3.18 -6.20 25.18
C GLY A 278 3.59 -6.19 23.71
N ALA A 279 4.03 -7.35 23.20
CA ALA A 279 4.53 -7.47 21.83
C ALA A 279 3.50 -7.01 20.79
N SER A 280 2.23 -7.40 20.92
CA SER A 280 1.17 -7.02 19.98
C SER A 280 0.96 -5.51 19.83
N ARG A 281 1.31 -4.74 20.87
CA ARG A 281 1.17 -3.28 20.95
C ARG A 281 2.45 -2.53 20.59
N TYR A 282 3.62 -3.10 20.88
CA TYR A 282 4.92 -2.44 20.74
C TYR A 282 5.79 -2.96 19.58
N ASP A 283 5.66 -4.23 19.20
CA ASP A 283 6.58 -4.90 18.26
C ASP A 283 5.88 -5.34 16.97
N TRP A 284 4.55 -5.25 16.94
CA TRP A 284 3.73 -5.54 15.77
C TRP A 284 3.11 -4.25 15.23
N THR A 285 3.10 -4.13 13.91
CA THR A 285 2.27 -3.13 13.22
C THR A 285 0.89 -3.70 12.99
N HIS A 286 -0.14 -2.86 13.07
CA HIS A 286 -1.51 -3.22 12.78
C HIS A 286 -2.10 -2.29 11.73
N GLY A 287 -3.01 -2.81 10.90
CA GLY A 287 -3.65 -2.02 9.86
C GLY A 287 -4.90 -2.68 9.29
N ILE A 288 -5.74 -1.88 8.66
CA ILE A 288 -6.92 -2.37 7.93
C ILE A 288 -6.67 -2.07 6.46
N THR A 289 -6.39 -3.12 5.67
CA THR A 289 -6.15 -2.96 4.23
C THR A 289 -7.39 -2.34 3.55
N PRO A 290 -7.25 -1.30 2.68
CA PRO A 290 -8.38 -0.73 1.94
C PRO A 290 -8.95 -1.72 0.92
N ARG A 291 -10.13 -2.28 1.21
CA ARG A 291 -10.87 -3.23 0.36
C ARG A 291 -12.35 -3.26 0.75
N THR A 292 -13.20 -3.78 -0.13
CA THR A 292 -14.66 -3.88 0.09
C THR A 292 -15.10 -5.27 0.58
N LEU A 293 -14.19 -6.25 0.55
CA LEU A 293 -14.44 -7.64 0.88
C LEU A 293 -13.21 -8.16 1.65
N ASP A 294 -13.43 -8.96 2.68
CA ASP A 294 -12.39 -9.71 3.38
C ASP A 294 -12.52 -11.21 3.08
N ILE A 295 -11.38 -11.92 3.09
CA ILE A 295 -11.36 -13.38 3.07
C ILE A 295 -11.24 -13.83 4.51
N VAL A 296 -12.13 -14.72 4.98
CA VAL A 296 -12.18 -15.17 6.38
C VAL A 296 -12.34 -16.70 6.45
N PRO A 297 -11.97 -17.34 7.57
CA PRO A 297 -12.26 -18.76 7.80
C PRO A 297 -13.75 -19.04 7.85
N SER A 298 -14.13 -20.21 7.33
CA SER A 298 -15.43 -20.86 7.50
C SER A 298 -15.24 -22.23 8.16
N GLU A 299 -16.34 -22.95 8.45
CA GLU A 299 -16.29 -24.30 9.02
C GLU A 299 -15.48 -25.29 8.16
N THR A 300 -15.53 -25.10 6.84
CA THR A 300 -15.00 -26.03 5.83
C THR A 300 -13.80 -25.47 5.06
N GLY A 301 -13.40 -24.22 5.30
CA GLY A 301 -12.25 -23.60 4.67
C GLY A 301 -12.22 -22.08 4.75
N LEU A 302 -12.33 -21.41 3.61
CA LEU A 302 -12.31 -19.96 3.48
C LEU A 302 -13.53 -19.47 2.70
N THR A 303 -14.05 -18.31 3.09
CA THR A 303 -15.16 -17.64 2.42
C THR A 303 -14.91 -16.14 2.32
N VAL A 304 -15.77 -15.44 1.58
CA VAL A 304 -15.74 -13.98 1.45
C VAL A 304 -16.73 -13.36 2.44
N MET A 305 -16.31 -12.28 3.09
CA MET A 305 -17.14 -11.44 3.96
C MET A 305 -17.19 -10.01 3.39
N PRO A 306 -18.34 -9.54 2.88
CA PRO A 306 -18.49 -8.15 2.48
C PRO A 306 -18.33 -7.19 3.64
N ARG A 307 -17.57 -6.10 3.44
CA ARG A 307 -17.42 -5.07 4.46
C ARG A 307 -18.66 -4.20 4.53
N GLN A 308 -19.06 -3.91 5.77
CA GLN A 308 -20.07 -2.92 6.10
C GLN A 308 -19.40 -1.66 6.63
N LYS A 309 -20.19 -0.62 6.91
CA LYS A 309 -19.72 0.53 7.68
C LYS A 309 -19.25 0.02 9.05
N ARG A 310 -18.03 0.40 9.44
CA ARG A 310 -17.45 0.04 10.74
C ARG A 310 -17.07 1.30 11.49
N ILE A 311 -17.32 1.29 12.80
CA ILE A 311 -16.84 2.32 13.71
C ILE A 311 -15.95 1.65 14.75
N SER A 312 -14.84 2.28 15.11
CA SER A 312 -14.03 1.82 16.23
C SER A 312 -13.67 2.91 17.21
N LEU A 313 -13.72 2.55 18.48
CA LEU A 313 -13.34 3.38 19.62
C LEU A 313 -12.03 2.87 20.15
N THR A 314 -10.95 3.59 19.88
CA THR A 314 -9.61 3.24 20.35
C THR A 314 -9.29 4.05 21.59
N PHE A 315 -9.22 3.38 22.73
CA PHE A 315 -8.97 3.97 24.04
C PHE A 315 -7.52 3.77 24.45
N ARG A 316 -6.92 4.84 24.95
CA ARG A 316 -5.51 4.89 25.32
C ARG A 316 -5.33 5.70 26.58
N ARG A 317 -4.25 5.39 27.31
CA ARG A 317 -3.76 6.20 28.42
C ARG A 317 -2.50 6.92 27.99
N LEU A 318 -2.42 8.24 28.15
CA LEU A 318 -1.23 9.02 27.82
C LEU A 318 -0.05 8.59 28.68
N ARG A 319 1.12 8.51 28.06
CA ARG A 319 2.40 8.39 28.74
C ARG A 319 2.98 9.79 28.95
N ARG A 320 3.56 10.01 30.13
CA ARG A 320 4.30 11.24 30.45
C ARG A 320 5.78 10.90 30.50
N GLY A 321 6.53 11.30 29.47
CA GLY A 321 7.96 11.02 29.35
C GLY A 321 8.30 9.91 28.34
N PRO A 322 9.58 9.54 28.19
CA PRO A 322 10.03 8.58 27.19
C PRO A 322 9.51 7.17 27.49
N CYS A 323 9.38 6.38 26.42
CA CYS A 323 9.04 4.97 26.55
C CYS A 323 10.25 4.13 27.02
N ASN A 324 9.99 3.23 27.95
CA ASN A 324 10.95 2.30 28.55
C ASN A 324 10.68 0.84 28.18
N CYS A 325 9.95 0.56 27.10
CA CYS A 325 9.63 -0.80 26.67
C CYS A 325 10.88 -1.63 26.34
N THR A 326 10.71 -2.95 26.34
CA THR A 326 11.71 -3.96 25.95
C THR A 326 11.78 -4.19 24.43
N PHE A 327 10.92 -3.51 23.65
CA PHE A 327 10.81 -3.64 22.19
C PHE A 327 11.40 -2.40 21.48
N PRO A 328 12.71 -2.37 21.16
CA PRO A 328 13.37 -1.16 20.64
C PRO A 328 13.05 -0.87 19.17
N THR A 329 12.73 -1.88 18.36
CA THR A 329 12.69 -1.81 16.89
C THR A 329 11.73 -0.75 16.35
N LEU A 330 10.57 -0.61 16.98
CA LEU A 330 9.52 0.34 16.57
C LEU A 330 9.34 1.49 17.59
N CYS A 331 10.18 1.54 18.62
CA CYS A 331 10.02 2.49 19.71
C CYS A 331 10.61 3.85 19.37
N ASP A 332 9.75 4.84 19.14
CA ASP A 332 10.15 6.20 18.82
C ASP A 332 11.08 6.81 19.89
N SER A 333 10.87 6.54 21.19
CA SER A 333 11.79 7.02 22.23
C SER A 333 13.19 6.40 22.13
N ARG A 334 13.29 5.12 21.76
CA ARG A 334 14.59 4.44 21.59
C ARG A 334 15.26 4.85 20.29
N ILE A 335 14.49 4.94 19.21
CA ILE A 335 14.93 5.42 17.90
C ILE A 335 15.42 6.87 18.02
N ASN A 336 14.69 7.74 18.72
CA ASN A 336 15.07 9.14 18.93
C ASN A 336 16.26 9.29 19.88
N ALA A 337 16.35 8.44 20.92
CA ALA A 337 17.52 8.42 21.80
C ALA A 337 18.78 7.92 21.07
N GLN A 338 18.64 6.93 20.17
CA GLN A 338 19.70 6.48 19.27
C GLN A 338 20.04 7.53 18.20
N SER A 339 19.05 8.32 17.73
CA SER A 339 19.30 9.41 16.79
C SER A 339 19.97 10.63 17.44
N ASN A 340 19.78 10.85 18.75
CA ASN A 340 20.57 11.80 19.53
C ASN A 340 22.02 11.34 19.75
N LEU A 341 22.35 10.11 19.34
CA LEU A 341 23.70 9.55 19.21
C LEU A 341 24.05 9.23 17.74
N ALA A 342 23.31 9.76 16.74
CA ALA A 342 23.53 9.39 15.36
C ALA A 342 24.98 9.74 14.95
N PRO A 343 25.74 8.78 14.39
CA PRO A 343 26.96 9.12 13.69
C PRO A 343 26.51 10.05 12.56
N VAL A 344 27.03 11.27 12.53
CA VAL A 344 27.02 12.09 11.32
C VAL A 344 27.46 11.14 10.21
N ILE A 345 26.59 10.81 9.24
CA ILE A 345 27.03 10.12 8.03
C ILE A 345 28.07 11.07 7.46
N THR A 346 29.34 10.76 7.71
CA THR A 346 30.42 11.65 7.33
C THR A 346 30.40 11.77 5.82
N ASP A 347 30.94 12.87 5.31
CA ASP A 347 30.95 13.10 3.86
C ASP A 347 31.56 11.90 3.09
N VAL A 348 32.54 11.24 3.71
CA VAL A 348 33.19 10.01 3.21
C VAL A 348 32.20 8.84 3.10
N VAL A 349 31.43 8.55 4.15
CA VAL A 349 30.45 7.44 4.14
C VAL A 349 29.31 7.75 3.18
N ALA A 350 28.85 9.00 3.14
CA ALA A 350 27.83 9.44 2.20
C ALA A 350 28.29 9.24 0.75
N ALA A 351 29.51 9.65 0.42
CA ALA A 351 30.10 9.46 -0.90
C ALA A 351 30.22 7.98 -1.28
N GLN A 352 30.61 7.10 -0.35
CA GLN A 352 30.66 5.65 -0.59
C GLN A 352 29.28 5.03 -0.86
N LEU A 353 28.25 5.47 -0.13
CA LEU A 353 26.87 5.03 -0.36
C LEU A 353 26.35 5.47 -1.72
N GLU A 354 26.63 6.71 -2.13
CA GLU A 354 26.30 7.24 -3.45
C GLU A 354 27.03 6.48 -4.57
N GLU A 355 28.33 6.19 -4.38
CA GLU A 355 29.13 5.42 -5.33
C GLU A 355 28.54 4.03 -5.58
N LYS A 356 28.18 3.32 -4.51
CA LYS A 356 27.63 1.96 -4.61
C LYS A 356 26.21 1.92 -5.15
N ASN A 357 25.32 2.77 -4.64
CA ASN A 357 23.88 2.64 -4.87
C ASN A 357 23.34 3.55 -5.99
N VAL A 358 24.12 4.55 -6.41
CA VAL A 358 23.72 5.50 -7.45
C VAL A 358 24.68 5.40 -8.62
N HIS A 359 25.97 5.70 -8.43
CA HIS A 359 26.92 5.86 -9.53
C HIS A 359 27.16 4.54 -10.27
N SER A 360 27.50 3.47 -9.53
CA SER A 360 27.69 2.13 -10.09
C SER A 360 26.43 1.61 -10.79
N VAL A 361 25.24 1.92 -10.25
CA VAL A 361 23.96 1.50 -10.82
C VAL A 361 23.73 2.21 -12.16
N TYR A 362 23.86 3.54 -12.21
CA TYR A 362 23.65 4.32 -13.44
C TYR A 362 24.67 3.98 -14.53
N ASP A 363 25.93 3.71 -14.18
CA ASP A 363 26.92 3.23 -15.15
C ASP A 363 26.55 1.86 -15.73
N CYS A 364 26.02 0.94 -14.91
CA CYS A 364 25.58 -0.38 -15.37
C CYS A 364 24.33 -0.29 -16.27
N ILE A 365 23.35 0.55 -15.94
CA ILE A 365 22.08 0.64 -16.67
C ILE A 365 22.07 1.69 -17.79
N ALA A 366 23.19 2.38 -18.06
CA ALA A 366 23.25 3.49 -19.01
C ALA A 366 22.67 3.17 -20.41
N PRO A 367 22.92 1.99 -21.03
CA PRO A 367 22.32 1.63 -22.31
C PRO A 367 20.78 1.60 -22.25
N HIS A 368 20.23 0.83 -21.30
CA HIS A 368 18.77 0.69 -21.11
C HIS A 368 18.10 2.01 -20.66
N PHE A 369 18.80 2.82 -19.85
CA PHE A 369 18.33 4.16 -19.49
C PHE A 369 18.14 5.05 -20.73
N SER A 370 19.09 4.98 -21.67
CA SER A 370 19.08 5.81 -22.87
C SER A 370 17.94 5.45 -23.82
N GLU A 371 17.67 4.16 -24.03
CA GLU A 371 16.61 3.63 -24.93
C GLU A 371 15.18 4.02 -24.50
N THR A 372 14.97 4.30 -23.23
CA THR A 372 13.62 4.52 -22.68
C THR A 372 13.28 6.00 -22.49
N ARG A 373 14.25 6.92 -22.71
CA ARG A 373 14.15 8.33 -22.28
C ARG A 373 14.58 9.33 -23.35
N HIS A 374 13.80 9.40 -24.43
CA HIS A 374 14.13 10.27 -25.56
C HIS A 374 13.52 11.68 -25.49
N THR A 375 12.30 11.84 -24.96
CA THR A 375 11.55 13.09 -25.08
C THR A 375 11.83 14.06 -23.92
N PRO A 376 12.22 15.33 -24.20
CA PRO A 376 12.31 16.39 -23.19
C PRO A 376 10.96 16.66 -22.52
N TRP A 377 10.98 16.92 -21.21
CA TRP A 377 9.76 17.33 -20.49
C TRP A 377 9.35 18.76 -20.89
N PRO A 378 8.06 19.04 -21.16
CA PRO A 378 7.62 20.31 -21.73
C PRO A 378 8.08 21.56 -20.96
N ARG A 379 7.90 21.57 -19.63
CA ARG A 379 8.29 22.71 -18.78
C ARG A 379 9.80 22.95 -18.71
N VAL A 380 10.58 21.86 -18.77
CA VAL A 380 12.05 21.96 -18.80
C VAL A 380 12.49 22.52 -20.15
N ALA A 381 11.91 22.02 -21.25
CA ALA A 381 12.20 22.51 -22.59
C ALA A 381 11.80 23.97 -22.78
N GLU A 382 10.65 24.40 -22.25
CA GLU A 382 10.19 25.79 -22.24
C GLU A 382 11.16 26.71 -21.49
N PHE A 383 11.60 26.30 -20.30
CA PHE A 383 12.61 27.04 -19.54
C PHE A 383 13.90 27.25 -20.36
N LEU A 384 14.44 26.20 -20.98
CA LEU A 384 15.65 26.27 -21.79
C LEU A 384 15.47 27.16 -23.04
N ARG A 385 14.30 27.10 -23.70
CA ARG A 385 13.98 27.94 -24.87
C ARG A 385 13.78 29.41 -24.52
N SER A 386 13.48 29.73 -23.26
CA SER A 386 13.29 31.13 -22.83
C SER A 386 14.58 31.95 -22.79
N PHE A 387 15.75 31.33 -22.97
CA PHE A 387 17.03 32.02 -23.03
C PHE A 387 17.33 32.56 -24.43
N ARG A 388 17.84 33.79 -24.48
CA ARG A 388 18.17 34.51 -25.72
C ARG A 388 19.31 33.86 -26.50
N THR A 389 19.44 34.21 -27.78
CA THR A 389 20.56 33.82 -28.63
C THR A 389 21.90 34.19 -28.00
N GLY A 390 22.88 33.28 -28.10
CA GLY A 390 24.22 33.43 -27.53
C GLY A 390 24.31 33.12 -26.04
N SER A 391 23.23 32.66 -25.40
CA SER A 391 23.28 32.32 -23.97
C SER A 391 24.11 31.06 -23.71
N VAL A 392 24.73 30.96 -22.53
CA VAL A 392 25.44 29.75 -22.07
C VAL A 392 24.58 28.97 -21.07
N LEU A 393 24.22 27.73 -21.40
CA LEU A 393 23.35 26.87 -20.62
C LEU A 393 24.09 25.61 -20.15
N LEU A 394 23.87 25.20 -18.90
CA LEU A 394 24.50 24.01 -18.31
C LEU A 394 23.46 23.03 -17.75
N ASP A 395 23.50 21.78 -18.20
CA ASP A 395 22.70 20.66 -17.68
C ASP A 395 23.56 19.78 -16.76
N ILE A 396 23.34 19.89 -15.45
CA ILE A 396 24.09 19.16 -14.42
C ILE A 396 23.36 17.86 -14.08
N GLY A 397 24.03 16.75 -14.38
CA GLY A 397 23.44 15.40 -14.47
C GLY A 397 22.63 15.23 -15.75
N CYS A 398 23.25 15.53 -16.89
CA CYS A 398 22.58 15.59 -18.20
C CYS A 398 22.09 14.22 -18.71
N GLY A 399 22.51 13.12 -18.09
CA GLY A 399 22.22 11.76 -18.54
C GLY A 399 22.60 11.55 -20.00
N ASN A 400 21.66 11.08 -20.82
CA ASN A 400 21.85 10.87 -22.26
C ASN A 400 21.77 12.17 -23.10
N GLY A 401 21.80 13.35 -22.49
CA GLY A 401 21.85 14.64 -23.16
C GLY A 401 20.55 15.08 -23.83
N LYS A 402 19.39 14.48 -23.49
CA LYS A 402 18.11 14.77 -24.16
C LYS A 402 17.71 16.26 -24.13
N TYR A 403 18.19 17.03 -23.16
CA TYR A 403 17.86 18.45 -23.04
C TYR A 403 18.81 19.38 -23.80
N LEU A 404 19.99 18.90 -24.21
CA LEU A 404 21.06 19.75 -24.78
C LEU A 404 20.68 20.42 -26.10
N GLN A 405 19.63 19.95 -26.77
CA GLN A 405 19.13 20.49 -28.03
C GLN A 405 17.78 21.19 -27.91
N CYS A 406 17.35 21.53 -26.70
CA CYS A 406 16.08 22.25 -26.53
C CYS A 406 16.15 23.68 -27.09
N ASN A 407 17.33 24.29 -27.13
CA ASN A 407 17.57 25.65 -27.61
C ASN A 407 18.78 25.71 -28.55
N ASN A 408 18.52 25.73 -29.87
CA ASN A 408 19.57 25.77 -30.89
C ASN A 408 20.29 27.13 -31.00
N ASN A 409 19.78 28.16 -30.32
CA ASN A 409 20.36 29.50 -30.34
C ASN A 409 21.31 29.75 -29.16
N ALA A 410 21.47 28.78 -28.25
CA ALA A 410 22.31 28.87 -27.05
C ALA A 410 23.43 27.83 -27.08
N LEU A 411 24.57 28.18 -26.47
CA LEU A 411 25.64 27.22 -26.19
C LEU A 411 25.21 26.36 -25.00
N THR A 412 24.79 25.12 -25.28
CA THR A 412 24.36 24.19 -24.23
C THR A 412 25.46 23.16 -23.95
N ILE A 413 25.78 23.00 -22.67
CA ILE A 413 26.82 22.13 -22.15
C ILE A 413 26.17 21.14 -21.17
N GLY A 414 26.53 19.86 -21.23
CA GLY A 414 26.09 18.84 -20.29
C GLY A 414 27.24 18.37 -19.40
N CYS A 415 26.93 17.96 -18.18
CA CYS A 415 27.85 17.15 -17.41
C CYS A 415 27.12 16.06 -16.63
N ASP A 416 27.78 14.94 -16.41
CA ASP A 416 27.24 13.81 -15.65
C ASP A 416 28.39 13.06 -14.98
N ARG A 417 28.11 12.37 -13.88
CA ARG A 417 29.12 11.57 -13.19
C ARG A 417 29.31 10.21 -13.87
N SER A 418 28.27 9.68 -14.50
CA SER A 418 28.29 8.39 -15.18
C SER A 418 29.04 8.47 -16.50
N SER A 419 30.04 7.61 -16.66
CA SER A 419 30.78 7.50 -17.92
C SER A 419 29.90 6.91 -19.02
N GLY A 420 29.04 5.94 -18.67
CA GLY A 420 28.10 5.33 -19.60
C GLY A 420 27.10 6.33 -20.18
N LEU A 421 26.57 7.23 -19.34
CA LEU A 421 25.61 8.25 -19.78
C LEU A 421 26.27 9.35 -20.61
N ILE A 422 27.49 9.78 -20.26
CA ILE A 422 28.26 10.71 -21.09
C ILE A 422 28.53 10.12 -22.49
N ASN A 423 28.91 8.85 -22.57
CA ASN A 423 29.09 8.18 -23.87
C ASN A 423 27.77 8.16 -24.66
N ALA A 424 26.65 7.80 -24.02
CA ALA A 424 25.34 7.81 -24.66
C ALA A 424 24.92 9.22 -25.14
N CYS A 425 25.25 10.27 -24.37
CA CYS A 425 25.05 11.66 -24.76
C CYS A 425 25.86 12.02 -26.02
N LEU A 426 27.14 11.63 -26.06
CA LEU A 426 28.02 11.88 -27.21
C LEU A 426 27.65 11.05 -28.44
N GLU A 427 27.14 9.83 -28.28
CA GLU A 427 26.62 9.04 -29.42
C GLU A 427 25.32 9.61 -29.96
N ARG A 428 24.38 9.98 -29.08
CA ARG A 428 23.15 10.68 -29.48
C ARG A 428 23.45 11.97 -30.23
N ALA A 429 24.49 12.68 -29.80
CA ALA A 429 24.98 13.85 -30.49
C ALA A 429 25.40 13.55 -31.92
N LYS A 430 26.19 12.49 -32.14
CA LYS A 430 26.72 12.09 -33.46
C LYS A 430 25.60 11.79 -34.44
N ILE A 431 24.56 11.08 -34.03
CA ILE A 431 23.37 10.78 -34.87
C ILE A 431 22.72 12.09 -35.36
N ILE A 432 22.70 13.12 -34.52
CA ILE A 432 22.04 14.39 -34.85
C ILE A 432 22.96 15.29 -35.72
N ARG A 433 24.28 15.06 -35.71
CA ARG A 433 25.26 15.78 -36.56
C ARG A 433 25.03 15.59 -38.05
N GLU A 434 24.40 14.50 -38.48
CA GLU A 434 24.00 14.34 -39.89
C GLU A 434 23.07 15.47 -40.36
N ASN A 435 22.46 16.22 -39.42
CA ASN A 435 21.50 17.29 -39.69
C ASN A 435 21.86 18.67 -39.09
N SER A 436 23.00 18.87 -38.39
CA SER A 436 23.37 20.16 -37.76
C SER A 436 24.84 20.26 -37.32
N SER A 437 25.39 21.49 -37.31
CA SER A 437 26.82 21.80 -37.16
C SER A 437 27.35 21.98 -35.71
N ASN A 438 26.51 21.93 -34.68
CA ASN A 438 26.95 22.14 -33.30
C ASN A 438 27.18 20.84 -32.54
N LEU A 439 28.41 20.62 -32.05
CA LEU A 439 28.72 19.58 -31.07
C LEU A 439 28.02 19.91 -29.74
N PRO A 440 27.27 18.99 -29.11
CA PRO A 440 26.96 19.13 -27.70
C PRO A 440 28.23 18.88 -26.91
N ASN A 441 28.60 19.88 -26.12
CA ASN A 441 29.73 19.83 -25.23
C ASN A 441 29.29 19.07 -23.98
N ALA A 442 29.82 17.87 -23.76
CA ALA A 442 29.56 17.11 -22.55
C ALA A 442 30.86 16.62 -21.91
N PHE A 443 30.94 16.68 -20.59
CA PHE A 443 32.11 16.20 -19.85
C PHE A 443 31.70 15.50 -18.55
N ARG A 444 32.58 14.63 -18.04
CA ARG A 444 32.33 13.91 -16.78
C ARG A 444 32.70 14.78 -15.58
N CYS A 445 31.81 14.93 -14.61
CA CYS A 445 32.13 15.57 -13.33
C CYS A 445 31.19 15.15 -12.20
N ASP A 446 31.55 15.54 -10.97
CA ASP A 446 30.65 15.50 -9.83
C ASP A 446 29.79 16.77 -9.79
N CYS A 447 28.49 16.65 -9.53
CA CYS A 447 27.59 17.79 -9.36
C CYS A 447 27.91 18.65 -8.12
N LEU A 448 28.71 18.13 -7.19
CA LEU A 448 29.22 18.88 -6.04
C LEU A 448 30.43 19.77 -6.39
N HIS A 449 31.14 19.46 -7.47
CA HIS A 449 32.37 20.14 -7.89
C HIS A 449 32.43 20.20 -9.42
N VAL A 450 31.72 21.16 -10.00
CA VAL A 450 31.63 21.33 -11.45
C VAL A 450 32.82 22.17 -11.93
N PRO A 451 33.68 21.66 -12.83
CA PRO A 451 34.88 22.35 -13.34
C PRO A 451 34.56 23.47 -14.35
N VAL A 452 33.60 24.31 -14.02
CA VAL A 452 33.20 25.51 -14.77
C VAL A 452 33.42 26.73 -13.88
N ARG A 453 33.90 27.82 -14.47
CA ARG A 453 34.21 29.07 -13.77
C ARG A 453 32.95 29.62 -13.08
N SER A 454 33.13 30.28 -11.95
CA SER A 454 32.03 30.92 -11.24
C SER A 454 31.45 32.05 -12.08
N GLN A 455 30.13 32.25 -11.99
CA GLN A 455 29.43 33.36 -12.62
C GLN A 455 29.56 33.44 -14.15
N THR A 456 29.67 32.30 -14.83
CA THR A 456 29.83 32.25 -16.30
C THR A 456 28.66 31.62 -17.05
N VAL A 457 27.67 31.05 -16.36
CA VAL A 457 26.51 30.44 -17.02
C VAL A 457 25.24 31.27 -16.82
N ASP A 458 24.41 31.30 -17.85
CA ASP A 458 23.20 32.11 -17.91
C ASP A 458 22.02 31.36 -17.33
N GLY A 459 21.97 30.07 -17.65
CA GLY A 459 20.96 29.14 -17.23
C GLY A 459 21.58 27.82 -16.79
N CYS A 460 21.06 27.25 -15.71
CA CYS A 460 21.48 25.92 -15.28
C CYS A 460 20.27 25.06 -14.93
N ILE A 461 20.29 23.78 -15.29
CA ILE A 461 19.26 22.83 -14.88
C ILE A 461 19.87 21.65 -14.13
N SER A 462 19.09 21.08 -13.21
CA SER A 462 19.40 19.79 -12.58
C SER A 462 18.11 19.00 -12.43
N ILE A 463 17.93 17.99 -13.28
CA ILE A 463 16.67 17.28 -13.44
C ILE A 463 16.82 15.84 -12.96
N ALA A 464 16.16 15.54 -11.84
CA ALA A 464 16.20 14.24 -11.20
C ALA A 464 17.62 13.79 -10.79
N VAL A 465 18.41 14.71 -10.21
CA VAL A 465 19.79 14.42 -9.76
C VAL A 465 19.94 14.58 -8.25
N ILE A 466 19.62 15.76 -7.71
CA ILE A 466 19.96 16.16 -6.33
C ILE A 466 19.42 15.20 -5.27
N HIS A 467 18.25 14.59 -5.49
CA HIS A 467 17.63 13.66 -4.53
C HIS A 467 18.39 12.32 -4.41
N HIS A 468 19.37 12.05 -5.26
CA HIS A 468 20.26 10.89 -5.14
C HIS A 468 21.39 11.08 -4.12
N LEU A 469 21.66 12.31 -3.68
CA LEU A 469 22.70 12.59 -2.68
C LEU A 469 22.19 12.20 -1.29
N ALA A 470 23.02 11.46 -0.55
CA ALA A 470 22.64 10.73 0.66
C ALA A 470 22.23 11.68 1.79
N THR A 471 22.94 12.79 1.98
CA THR A 471 22.75 13.70 3.11
C THR A 471 22.16 15.05 2.71
N ALA A 472 21.56 15.76 3.67
CA ALA A 472 20.99 17.08 3.43
C ALA A 472 22.08 18.10 3.08
N GLU A 473 23.25 17.95 3.69
CA GLU A 473 24.43 18.79 3.53
C GLU A 473 24.97 18.68 2.11
N ARG A 474 25.08 17.46 1.57
CA ARG A 474 25.53 17.23 0.18
C ARG A 474 24.50 17.75 -0.83
N ARG A 475 23.19 17.58 -0.57
CA ARG A 475 22.13 18.19 -1.40
C ARG A 475 22.24 19.72 -1.43
N LEU A 476 22.49 20.33 -0.28
CA LEU A 476 22.70 21.78 -0.18
C LEU A 476 23.99 22.23 -0.88
N ALA A 477 25.07 21.44 -0.80
CA ALA A 477 26.32 21.70 -1.51
C ALA A 477 26.12 21.69 -3.03
N ALA A 478 25.35 20.74 -3.58
CA ALA A 478 25.01 20.74 -5.02
C ALA A 478 24.26 22.01 -5.44
N ILE A 479 23.31 22.48 -4.63
CA ILE A 479 22.55 23.71 -4.91
C ILE A 479 23.47 24.94 -4.83
N ARG A 480 24.38 24.98 -3.85
CA ARG A 480 25.39 26.05 -3.74
C ARG A 480 26.32 26.06 -4.96
N GLU A 481 26.70 24.88 -5.44
CA GLU A 481 27.53 24.75 -6.63
C GLU A 481 26.80 25.27 -7.89
N MET A 482 25.51 24.94 -8.05
CA MET A 482 24.68 25.55 -9.10
C MET A 482 24.64 27.08 -9.01
N ALA A 483 24.48 27.62 -7.80
CA ALA A 483 24.46 29.06 -7.58
C ALA A 483 25.81 29.72 -7.88
N ARG A 484 26.94 29.07 -7.55
CA ARG A 484 28.30 29.54 -7.85
C ARG A 484 28.51 29.74 -9.35
N LEU A 485 27.96 28.84 -10.17
CA LEU A 485 28.13 28.85 -11.62
C LEU A 485 27.37 29.98 -12.32
N LEU A 486 26.19 30.34 -11.80
CA LEU A 486 25.30 31.32 -12.41
C LEU A 486 25.86 32.74 -12.32
N ARG A 487 25.82 33.48 -13.43
CA ARG A 487 26.07 34.93 -13.41
C ARG A 487 24.97 35.68 -12.66
N LEU A 488 25.22 36.94 -12.32
CA LEU A 488 24.18 37.82 -11.81
C LEU A 488 22.98 37.89 -12.77
N GLY A 489 21.78 37.66 -12.23
CA GLY A 489 20.54 37.55 -13.01
C GLY A 489 20.38 36.24 -13.79
N GLY A 490 21.31 35.28 -13.65
CA GLY A 490 21.17 33.92 -14.17
C GLY A 490 20.04 33.16 -13.47
N ARG A 491 19.48 32.16 -14.14
CA ARG A 491 18.34 31.39 -13.62
C ARG A 491 18.67 29.90 -13.54
N ALA A 492 18.25 29.23 -12.45
CA ALA A 492 18.32 27.78 -12.33
C ALA A 492 16.93 27.13 -12.32
N LEU A 493 16.84 25.90 -12.81
CA LEU A 493 15.67 25.03 -12.65
C LEU A 493 16.09 23.68 -12.04
N ILE A 494 15.49 23.34 -10.90
CA ILE A 494 15.69 22.06 -10.23
C ILE A 494 14.38 21.27 -10.28
N TYR A 495 14.45 20.01 -10.69
CA TYR A 495 13.33 19.07 -10.61
C TYR A 495 13.76 17.85 -9.78
N VAL A 496 13.02 17.54 -8.72
CA VAL A 496 13.26 16.38 -7.85
C VAL A 496 12.00 15.54 -7.74
N TRP A 497 12.14 14.26 -7.38
CA TRP A 497 10.96 13.44 -7.11
C TRP A 497 10.28 13.91 -5.83
N ALA A 498 9.00 14.17 -5.93
CA ALA A 498 8.16 14.31 -4.77
C ALA A 498 7.88 12.92 -4.19
N LYS A 499 8.27 12.69 -2.93
CA LYS A 499 7.84 11.52 -2.15
C LYS A 499 6.31 11.51 -2.05
N ASP A 500 5.72 12.69 -1.86
CA ASP A 500 4.28 12.92 -1.86
C ASP A 500 3.82 13.53 -3.19
N GLN A 501 3.29 12.70 -4.09
CA GLN A 501 2.88 13.13 -5.44
C GLN A 501 1.48 13.78 -5.50
N ARG A 502 1.19 14.72 -4.59
CA ARG A 502 -0.07 15.50 -4.59
C ARG A 502 0.25 16.97 -4.81
N ALA A 503 -0.27 17.54 -5.90
CA ALA A 503 -0.30 18.99 -6.06
C ALA A 503 -1.36 19.60 -5.13
N ASN A 504 -1.25 20.90 -4.83
CA ASN A 504 -2.09 21.67 -3.89
C ASN A 504 -3.62 21.56 -4.11
N ASP A 505 -4.08 20.99 -5.24
CA ASP A 505 -5.50 20.82 -5.56
C ASP A 505 -5.99 19.36 -5.59
N ASN A 506 -5.34 18.44 -4.85
CA ASN A 506 -5.67 16.99 -4.87
C ASN A 506 -5.59 16.30 -6.26
N LYS A 507 -5.06 16.99 -7.29
CA LYS A 507 -4.79 16.40 -8.61
C LYS A 507 -3.58 15.47 -8.54
N LYS A 508 -3.76 14.21 -8.94
CA LYS A 508 -2.69 13.22 -9.11
C LYS A 508 -1.73 13.67 -10.21
N SER A 509 -0.43 13.41 -10.04
CA SER A 509 0.57 13.66 -11.08
C SER A 509 0.27 12.86 -12.36
N ALA A 510 0.64 13.39 -13.53
CA ALA A 510 0.45 12.72 -14.81
C ALA A 510 1.15 11.35 -14.91
N TYR A 511 2.19 11.12 -14.10
CA TYR A 511 2.87 9.84 -13.97
C TYR A 511 1.95 8.73 -13.42
N LEU A 512 1.05 9.06 -12.49
CA LEU A 512 0.03 8.13 -11.98
C LEU A 512 -1.10 7.87 -13.00
N LEU A 513 -1.28 8.75 -13.99
CA LEU A 513 -2.29 8.62 -15.05
C LEU A 513 -1.84 7.74 -16.22
N GLN A 514 -0.55 7.42 -16.34
CA GLN A 514 -0.03 6.57 -17.41
C GLN A 514 -0.41 5.09 -17.26
N ASN A 515 -0.89 4.65 -16.09
CA ASN A 515 -1.56 3.36 -15.91
C ASN A 515 -3.01 3.37 -16.44
N LYS A 516 -3.17 3.61 -17.75
CA LYS A 516 -4.47 3.72 -18.45
C LYS A 516 -5.38 2.47 -18.32
N ALA A 517 -4.85 1.32 -17.90
CA ALA A 517 -5.65 0.13 -17.63
C ALA A 517 -6.60 0.29 -16.43
N LEU A 518 -6.31 1.20 -15.48
CA LEU A 518 -7.09 1.36 -14.24
C LEU A 518 -8.18 2.45 -14.30
N ASN A 519 -8.15 3.36 -15.28
CA ASN A 519 -9.02 4.54 -15.28
C ASN A 519 -10.16 4.50 -16.31
N LYS A 520 -10.42 3.37 -16.99
CA LYS A 520 -11.45 3.29 -18.05
C LYS A 520 -12.90 3.20 -17.56
N LYS A 521 -13.19 3.52 -16.30
CA LYS A 521 -14.55 3.55 -15.73
C LYS A 521 -14.73 4.75 -14.82
N LYS A 522 -14.80 5.95 -15.39
CA LYS A 522 -15.34 7.13 -14.68
C LYS A 522 -15.64 8.28 -15.63
N ASP A 523 -16.31 7.99 -16.74
CA ASP A 523 -17.07 9.00 -17.49
C ASP A 523 -18.32 8.28 -18.03
N ASN A 524 -19.38 8.39 -17.24
CA ASN A 524 -20.78 8.23 -17.63
C ASN A 524 -21.61 8.64 -16.42
N ARG A 525 -21.69 9.95 -16.21
CA ARG A 525 -22.82 10.65 -15.62
C ARG A 525 -22.72 12.12 -16.01
#